data_AF-A0A947DAS1-F1
#
_entry.id   AF-A0A947DAS1-F1
#
_cell.length_a   1.000
_cell.length_b   1.000
_cell.length_c   1.000
_cell.angle_alpha   90.00
_cell.angle_beta   90.00
_cell.angle_gamma   90.00
#
_symmetry.space_group_name_H-M   'P 1'
#
loop_
_entity.id
_entity.type
_entity.pdbx_description
1 polymer ?
#
loop_
_entity_poly.entity_id
_entity_poly.type
_entity_poly.pdbx_seq_one_letter_code
_entity_poly.pdbx_strand_id
1 'polypeptide(L)' 'MTELQEAREVAIGLGGAITDNSVGFIACFSDEPIAEHYLTLVEDYESLASEKHDRCVVTIIAASLM' A
#
# COMPACT_ATOMS: atom_id res chain seq x y z
N MET A 1 -8.40 -11.96 8.65
CA MET A 1 -7.68 -11.18 7.62
C MET A 1 -6.76 -10.23 8.38
N THR A 2 -5.52 -10.06 7.95
CA THR A 2 -4.62 -9.04 8.52
C THR A 2 -4.77 -7.74 7.74
N GLU A 3 -4.57 -6.58 8.36
CA GLU A 3 -4.66 -5.27 7.69
C GLU A 3 -3.77 -5.21 6.43
N LEU A 4 -2.63 -5.90 6.45
CA LEU A 4 -1.73 -6.01 5.31
C LEU A 4 -2.36 -6.76 4.12
N GLN A 5 -3.15 -7.80 4.38
CA GLN A 5 -3.91 -8.49 3.34
C GLN A 5 -5.01 -7.61 2.77
N GLU A 6 -5.73 -6.87 3.62
CA GLU A 6 -6.79 -5.95 3.19
C GLU A 6 -6.23 -4.82 2.32
N ALA A 7 -5.16 -4.16 2.76
CA ALA A 7 -4.46 -3.14 1.98
C ALA A 7 -4.02 -3.68 0.61
N ARG A 8 -3.52 -4.92 0.56
CA ARG A 8 -3.12 -5.58 -0.70
C ARG A 8 -4.31 -5.80 -1.63
N GLU A 9 -5.44 -6.26 -1.12
CA GLU A 9 -6.65 -6.44 -1.93
C GLU A 9 -7.20 -5.11 -2.46
N VAL A 10 -7.16 -4.05 -1.65
CA VAL A 10 -7.52 -2.69 -2.08
C VAL A 10 -6.60 -2.22 -3.21
N ALA A 11 -5.29 -2.38 -3.06
CA ALA A 11 -4.31 -1.99 -4.08
C ALA A 11 -4.57 -2.70 -5.41
N ILE A 12 -4.84 -4.01 -5.37
CA ILE A 12 -5.18 -4.82 -6.56
C ILE A 12 -6.51 -4.33 -7.17
N GLY A 13 -7.51 -4.04 -6.34
CA GLY A 13 -8.81 -3.53 -6.78
C GLY A 13 -8.72 -2.18 -7.47
N LEU A 14 -7.74 -1.35 -7.11
CA LEU A 14 -7.42 -0.08 -7.75
C LEU A 14 -6.53 -0.21 -8.99
N GLY A 15 -6.18 -1.43 -9.41
CA GLY A 15 -5.32 -1.68 -10.57
C GLY A 15 -3.82 -1.52 -10.28
N GLY A 16 -3.41 -1.56 -9.01
CA GLY A 16 -2.01 -1.54 -8.60
C GLY A 16 -1.30 -2.87 -8.90
N ALA A 17 -0.12 -2.78 -9.49
CA ALA A 17 0.80 -3.90 -9.60
C ALA A 17 1.52 -4.13 -8.27
N ILE A 18 1.42 -5.33 -7.72
CA ILE A 18 1.96 -5.67 -6.40
C ILE A 18 3.29 -6.38 -6.52
N THR A 19 4.27 -5.95 -5.73
CA THR A 19 5.52 -6.66 -5.49
C THR A 19 5.62 -6.97 -4.00
N ASP A 20 5.51 -8.25 -3.64
CA ASP A 20 5.55 -8.70 -2.26
C ASP A 20 7.01 -8.71 -1.72
N ASN A 21 7.20 -8.26 -0.49
CA ASN A 21 8.44 -8.30 0.28
C ASN A 21 8.25 -9.10 1.57
N SER A 22 9.33 -9.46 2.27
CA SER A 22 9.26 -10.27 3.50
C SER A 22 8.52 -9.62 4.67
N VAL A 23 8.27 -8.30 4.61
CA VAL A 23 7.65 -7.49 5.68
C VAL A 23 6.43 -6.68 5.20
N GLY A 24 6.06 -6.81 3.92
CA GLY A 24 4.95 -6.05 3.34
C GLY A 24 4.94 -6.14 1.82
N PHE A 25 4.58 -5.08 1.12
CA PHE A 25 4.52 -5.06 -0.34
C PHE A 25 4.67 -3.65 -0.90
N ILE A 26 5.03 -3.57 -2.18
CA ILE A 26 5.06 -2.34 -2.95
C ILE A 26 3.89 -2.39 -3.93
N ALA A 27 3.08 -1.34 -3.97
CA ALA A 27 2.02 -1.13 -4.94
C ALA A 27 2.44 -0.05 -5.95
N CYS A 28 2.46 -0.42 -7.22
CA CYS A 28 2.76 0.48 -8.33
C CYS A 28 1.49 0.75 -9.13
N PHE A 29 1.11 2.01 -9.26
CA PHE A 29 -0.06 2.44 -10.03
C PHE A 29 0.38 3.09 -11.35
N SER A 30 -0.54 3.15 -12.32
CA SER A 30 -0.27 3.86 -13.59
C SER A 30 -0.61 5.35 -13.49
N ASP A 31 -1.48 5.71 -12.54
CA ASP A 31 -1.99 7.07 -12.36
C ASP A 31 -1.67 7.60 -10.96
N GLU A 32 -1.10 8.80 -10.89
CA GLU A 32 -0.87 9.53 -9.64
C GLU A 32 -2.13 9.67 -8.76
N PRO A 33 -3.31 10.05 -9.27
CA PRO A 33 -4.51 10.18 -8.42
C PRO A 33 -4.96 8.85 -7.80
N ILE A 34 -4.68 7.71 -8.45
CA ILE A 34 -5.00 6.39 -7.90
C ILE A 34 -4.04 6.05 -6.76
N ALA A 35 -2.75 6.36 -6.92
CA ALA A 35 -1.77 6.17 -5.87
C ALA A 35 -2.07 7.04 -4.64
N GLU A 36 -2.50 8.29 -4.84
CA GLU A 36 -2.93 9.17 -3.75
C GLU A 36 -4.20 8.67 -3.06
N HIS A 37 -5.19 8.22 -3.83
CA HIS A 37 -6.40 7.63 -3.26
C HIS A 37 -6.08 6.38 -2.43
N TYR A 38 -5.19 5.53 -2.92
CA TYR A 38 -4.74 4.35 -2.20
C TYR A 38 -4.03 4.71 -0.90
N LEU A 39 -3.13 5.71 -0.90
CA LEU A 39 -2.46 6.21 0.30
C LEU A 39 -3.47 6.63 1.38
N THR A 40 -4.46 7.43 1.01
CA THR A 40 -5.51 7.84 1.95
C THR A 40 -6.28 6.66 2.52
N LEU A 41 -6.58 5.64 1.70
CA LEU A 41 -7.27 4.43 2.18
C LEU A 41 -6.42 3.61 3.15
N VAL A 42 -5.10 3.59 2.98
CA VAL A 42 -4.21 2.83 3.87
C VAL A 42 -3.79 3.58 5.12
N GLU A 43 -3.87 4.92 5.13
CA GLU A 43 -3.66 5.73 6.34
C GLU A 43 -4.68 5.42 7.45
N ASP A 44 -5.86 4.87 7.11
CA ASP A 44 -6.83 4.37 8.08
C ASP A 44 -6.35 3.11 8.83
N TYR A 45 -5.36 2.38 8.29
CA TYR A 45 -4.77 1.22 8.97
C TYR A 45 -3.64 1.68 9.90
N GLU A 46 -3.96 1.94 11.17
CA GLU A 46 -2.98 2.40 12.18
C GLU A 46 -1.76 1.46 12.33
N SER A 47 -1.88 0.19 11.95
CA SER A 47 -0.82 -0.82 12.04
C SER A 47 0.09 -0.91 10.80
N LEU A 48 -0.12 -0.07 9.78
CA LEU A 48 0.66 -0.09 8.54
C LEU A 48 1.49 1.19 8.39
N ALA A 49 2.73 1.03 7.95
CA ALA A 49 3.55 2.14 7.49
C ALA A 49 3.42 2.26 5.97
N SER A 50 3.11 3.46 5.47
CA SER A 50 3.04 3.74 4.04
C SER A 50 4.02 4.85 3.64
N GLU A 51 4.76 4.66 2.56
CA GLU A 51 5.70 5.65 2.02
C GLU A 51 5.53 5.80 0.50
N LYS A 52 5.39 7.03 0.03
CA LYS A 52 5.34 7.37 -1.40
C LYS A 52 6.77 7.69 -1.89
N HIS A 53 7.34 6.85 -2.75
CA HIS A 53 8.68 7.08 -3.30
C HIS A 53 8.66 7.79 -4.66
N ASP A 54 7.63 7.57 -5.47
CA ASP A 54 7.39 8.24 -6.75
C ASP A 54 5.91 8.62 -6.86
N ARG A 55 5.51 9.41 -7.86
CA ARG A 55 4.12 9.87 -8.04
C ARG A 55 3.12 8.71 -8.04
N CYS A 56 3.54 7.52 -8.47
CA CYS A 56 2.67 6.35 -8.60
C CYS A 56 3.13 5.11 -7.80
N VAL A 57 4.19 5.19 -6.99
CA VAL A 57 4.74 4.03 -6.26
C VAL A 57 4.59 4.22 -4.76
N VAL A 58 3.89 3.28 -4.13
CA VAL A 58 3.57 3.27 -2.70
C VAL A 58 4.13 2.00 -2.06
N THR A 59 5.00 2.16 -1.06
CA THR A 59 5.52 1.06 -0.25
C THR A 59 4.68 0.91 1.00
N ILE A 60 4.17 -0.30 1.26
CA ILE A 60 3.42 -0.66 2.46
C ILE A 60 4.21 -1.69 3.26
N ILE A 61 4.46 -1.41 4.52
CA ILE A 61 5.17 -2.30 5.43
C ILE A 61 4.26 -2.57 6.62
N ALA A 62 4.13 -3.82 7.05
CA ALA A 62 3.54 -4.09 8.36
C ALA A 62 4.38 -3.35 9.37
N ALA A 63 3.80 -2.38 10.10
CA ALA A 63 4.51 -1.75 11.18
C ALA A 63 4.83 -2.88 12.16
N SER A 64 6.06 -3.39 12.08
CA SER A 64 6.63 -4.22 13.11
C SER A 64 6.89 -3.24 14.23
N LEU A 65 5.81 -2.91 14.95
CA LEU A 65 5.83 -2.09 16.14
C LEU A 65 6.85 -2.75 17.08
N MET A 66 7.91 -1.99 17.34
CA MET A 66 8.65 -2.08 18.59
C MET A 66 7.69 -1.99 19.77
#